data_AF-A0AA51DAB5-F1
#
_entry.id   AF-A0AA51DAB5-F1
#
_cell.length_a   1.000
_cell.length_b   1.000
_cell.length_c   1.000
_cell.angle_alpha   90.00
_cell.angle_beta   90.00
_cell.angle_gamma   90.00
#
_symmetry.space_group_name_H-M   'P 1'
#
loop_
_entity.id
_entity.type
_entity.pdbx_description
1 polymer ?
#
loop_
_entity_poly.entity_id
_entity_poly.type
_entity_poly.pdbx_seq_one_letter_code
_entity_poly.pdbx_strand_id
1 'polypeptide(L)'
;MNEDQKIIELKKKINNEDFRMQEKEIKNQHRMQKLIKSAPKKKKRKFNILNFAFMVFIFYFGYTAFNQYQMINELNKEIDEKNHSKAKVEKEVQDLKKDVEKINDEEALLELVEKIAREQYKMVKPNETIYIDKNKNDNKLIQGIGLEEELEN
;
A
#
# COMPACT_ATOMS: atom_id res chain seq x y z
N MET A 1 58.11 -87.00 11.46
CA MET A 1 57.37 -86.36 12.56
C MET A 1 56.14 -87.21 12.85
N ASN A 2 55.82 -87.46 14.12
CA ASN A 2 54.68 -88.28 14.53
C ASN A 2 53.36 -87.53 14.22
N GLU A 3 52.33 -88.22 13.74
CA GLU A 3 51.06 -87.60 13.29
C GLU A 3 50.37 -86.81 14.41
N ASP A 4 50.44 -87.33 15.64
CA ASP A 4 49.90 -86.68 16.83
C ASP A 4 50.53 -85.31 17.10
N GLN A 5 51.84 -85.17 16.87
CA GLN A 5 52.55 -83.90 17.06
C GLN A 5 52.07 -82.85 16.03
N LYS A 6 51.82 -83.29 14.79
CA LYS A 6 51.29 -82.43 13.72
C LYS A 6 49.86 -81.96 14.04
N ILE A 7 49.03 -82.82 14.62
CA ILE A 7 47.67 -82.48 15.06
C ILE A 7 47.71 -81.46 16.21
N ILE A 8 48.59 -81.65 17.19
CA ILE A 8 48.74 -80.72 18.33
C ILE A 8 49.21 -79.35 17.85
N GLU A 9 50.19 -79.29 16.93
CA GLU A 9 50.70 -78.04 16.38
C GLU A 9 49.64 -77.30 15.55
N LEU A 10 48.86 -78.03 14.73
CA LEU A 10 47.74 -77.46 13.99
C LEU A 10 46.66 -76.90 14.93
N LYS A 11 46.29 -77.63 15.98
CA LYS A 11 45.32 -77.14 16.98
C LYS A 11 45.82 -75.90 17.72
N LYS A 12 47.11 -75.85 18.07
CA LYS A 12 47.73 -74.67 18.70
C LYS A 12 47.75 -73.46 17.77
N LYS A 13 48.04 -73.68 16.48
CA LYS A 13 48.05 -72.64 15.45
C LYS A 13 46.64 -72.11 15.17
N ILE A 14 45.64 -72.98 15.08
CA ILE A 14 44.23 -72.61 14.90
C ILE A 14 43.77 -71.74 16.08
N ASN A 15 43.96 -72.20 17.32
CA ASN A 15 43.60 -71.42 18.49
C ASN A 15 44.27 -70.03 18.48
N ASN A 16 45.57 -69.96 18.16
CA ASN A 16 46.30 -68.69 18.15
C ASN A 16 45.83 -67.74 17.02
N GLU A 17 45.49 -68.26 15.85
CA GLU A 17 44.92 -67.46 14.76
C GLU A 17 43.49 -67.01 15.09
N ASP A 18 42.68 -67.86 15.73
CA ASP A 18 41.32 -67.52 16.18
C ASP A 18 41.35 -66.41 17.23
N PHE A 19 42.28 -66.46 18.19
CA PHE A 19 42.48 -65.38 19.16
C PHE A 19 42.89 -64.07 18.47
N ARG A 20 43.82 -64.11 17.50
CA ARG A 20 44.24 -62.93 16.73
C ARG A 20 43.10 -62.36 15.88
N MET A 21 42.22 -63.21 15.37
CA MET A 21 41.04 -62.78 14.61
C MET A 21 40.03 -62.09 15.53
N GLN A 22 39.72 -62.65 16.69
CA GLN A 22 38.85 -62.03 17.69
C GLN A 22 39.39 -60.67 18.17
N GLU A 23 40.68 -60.55 18.44
CA GLU A 23 41.29 -59.27 18.82
C GLU A 23 41.16 -58.20 17.73
N LYS A 24 41.35 -58.60 16.46
CA LYS A 24 41.16 -57.70 15.31
C LYS A 24 39.70 -57.28 15.18
N GLU A 25 38.76 -58.19 15.35
CA GLU A 25 37.32 -57.91 15.32
C GLU A 25 36.92 -56.93 16.43
N ILE A 26 37.34 -57.18 17.67
CA ILE A 26 37.09 -56.30 18.81
C ILE A 26 37.67 -54.91 18.57
N LYS A 27 38.91 -54.82 18.07
CA LYS A 27 39.56 -53.55 17.74
C LYS A 27 38.83 -52.79 16.62
N ASN A 28 38.35 -53.51 15.60
CA ASN A 28 37.57 -52.95 14.52
C ASN A 28 36.19 -52.48 15.00
N GLN A 29 35.52 -53.26 15.85
CA GLN A 29 34.26 -52.87 16.49
C GLN A 29 34.44 -51.60 17.34
N HIS A 30 35.49 -51.51 18.16
CA HIS A 30 35.79 -50.31 18.94
C HIS A 30 36.11 -49.10 18.06
N ARG A 31 36.84 -49.29 16.97
CA ARG A 31 37.09 -48.23 15.98
C ARG A 31 35.80 -47.75 15.33
N MET A 32 34.93 -48.65 14.89
CA MET A 32 33.63 -48.32 14.31
C MET A 32 32.73 -47.61 15.31
N GLN A 33 32.65 -48.09 16.55
CA GLN A 33 31.91 -47.41 17.62
C GLN A 33 32.47 -46.02 17.91
N LYS A 34 33.79 -45.82 17.89
CA LYS A 34 34.41 -44.51 18.08
C LYS A 34 34.05 -43.57 16.93
N LEU A 35 34.12 -44.02 15.68
CA LEU A 35 33.75 -43.24 14.50
C LEU A 35 32.27 -42.85 14.49
N ILE A 36 31.38 -43.76 14.88
CA ILE A 36 29.94 -43.48 15.01
C ILE A 36 29.66 -42.47 16.13
N LYS A 37 30.39 -42.56 17.25
CA LYS A 37 30.26 -41.61 18.37
C LYS A 37 30.88 -40.24 18.08
N SER A 38 31.99 -40.19 17.34
CA SER A 38 32.70 -38.96 16.96
C SER A 38 32.15 -38.30 15.70
N ALA A 39 31.29 -38.99 14.94
CA ALA A 39 30.59 -38.39 13.82
C ALA A 39 29.80 -37.17 14.33
N PRO A 40 29.93 -36.00 13.68
CA PRO A 40 29.25 -34.79 14.12
C PRO A 40 27.75 -35.04 14.10
N LYS A 41 27.14 -35.14 15.29
CA LYS A 41 25.68 -35.23 15.42
C LYS A 41 25.11 -33.95 14.81
N LYS A 42 24.47 -34.06 13.63
CA LYS A 42 23.76 -32.94 13.02
C LYS A 42 22.76 -32.42 14.05
N LYS A 43 23.02 -31.25 14.65
CA LYS A 43 22.06 -30.59 15.54
C LYS A 43 20.80 -30.39 14.71
N LYS A 44 19.72 -31.10 15.06
CA LYS A 44 18.40 -30.83 14.47
C LYS A 44 18.11 -29.37 14.74
N ARG A 45 18.01 -28.56 13.69
CA ARG A 45 17.68 -27.14 13.77
C ARG A 45 16.29 -27.07 14.38
N LYS A 46 16.20 -26.71 15.66
CA LYS A 46 14.90 -26.50 16.31
C LYS A 46 14.26 -25.33 15.59
N PHE A 47 13.16 -25.59 14.88
CA PHE A 47 12.42 -24.53 14.23
C PHE A 47 11.77 -23.71 15.33
N ASN A 48 12.15 -22.43 15.45
CA ASN A 48 11.59 -21.54 16.46
C ASN A 48 10.19 -21.14 15.98
N ILE A 49 9.19 -21.97 16.28
CA ILE A 49 7.78 -21.74 15.92
C ILE A 49 7.32 -20.35 16.39
N LEU A 50 7.83 -19.88 17.54
CA LEU A 50 7.55 -18.54 18.05
C LEU A 50 8.03 -17.43 17.10
N ASN A 51 9.25 -17.55 16.54
CA ASN A 51 9.75 -16.57 15.57
C ASN A 51 8.95 -16.61 14.27
N PHE A 52 8.51 -17.80 13.84
CA PHE A 52 7.66 -17.94 12.66
C PHE A 52 6.27 -17.31 12.89
N ALA A 53 5.64 -17.59 14.03
CA ALA A 53 4.37 -16.97 14.40
C ALA A 53 4.47 -15.45 14.52
N PHE A 54 5.56 -14.94 15.11
CA PHE A 54 5.83 -13.51 15.19
C PHE A 54 6.01 -12.88 13.80
N MET A 55 6.67 -13.58 12.88
CA MET A 55 6.83 -13.09 11.51
C MET A 55 5.48 -13.01 10.78
N VAL A 56 4.64 -14.03 10.92
CA VAL A 56 3.27 -14.01 10.36
C VAL A 56 2.45 -12.87 10.97
N PHE A 57 2.59 -12.64 12.28
CA PHE A 57 1.94 -11.52 12.96
C PHE A 57 2.36 -10.16 12.39
N ILE A 58 3.66 -9.94 12.18
CA ILE A 58 4.16 -8.69 11.57
C ILE A 58 3.59 -8.51 10.17
N PHE A 59 3.58 -9.54 9.33
CA PHE A 59 3.02 -9.44 7.99
C PHE A 59 1.51 -9.14 8.00
N TYR A 60 0.76 -9.81 8.88
CA TYR A 60 -0.67 -9.55 9.05
C TYR A 60 -0.93 -8.12 9.52
N PHE A 61 -0.16 -7.66 10.52
CA PHE A 61 -0.28 -6.30 11.05
C PHE A 61 0.08 -5.26 9.99
N GLY A 62 1.19 -5.46 9.26
CA GLY A 62 1.61 -4.57 8.17
C GLY A 62 0.57 -4.48 7.06
N TYR A 63 -0.01 -5.60 6.64
CA TYR A 63 -1.09 -5.63 5.65
C TYR A 63 -2.32 -4.87 6.14
N THR A 64 -2.74 -5.13 7.38
CA THR A 64 -3.92 -4.48 7.98
C THR A 64 -3.71 -2.98 8.14
N ALA A 65 -2.54 -2.55 8.63
CA ALA A 65 -2.19 -1.15 8.82
C ALA A 65 -2.12 -0.39 7.50
N PHE A 66 -1.60 -1.01 6.43
CA PHE A 66 -1.56 -0.40 5.10
C PHE A 66 -2.97 -0.15 4.54
N ASN A 67 -3.85 -1.15 4.64
CA ASN A 67 -5.24 -1.00 4.21
C ASN A 67 -5.99 0.07 5.01
N GLN A 68 -5.78 0.09 6.33
CA GLN A 68 -6.37 1.12 7.20
C GLN A 68 -5.85 2.52 6.86
N TYR A 69 -4.56 2.66 6.58
CA TYR A 69 -3.96 3.94 6.19
C TYR A 69 -4.59 4.50 4.91
N GLN A 70 -4.78 3.66 3.89
CA GLN A 70 -5.44 4.08 2.65
C GLN A 70 -6.89 4.51 2.90
N MET A 71 -7.65 3.73 3.65
CA MET A 71 -9.04 4.04 3.97
C MET A 71 -9.18 5.35 4.76
N ILE A 72 -8.31 5.59 5.75
CA ILE A 72 -8.31 6.84 6.52
C ILE A 72 -7.99 8.02 5.61
N ASN A 73 -7.04 7.88 4.69
CA ASN A 73 -6.68 8.96 3.79
C ASN A 73 -7.83 9.32 2.82
N GLU A 74 -8.54 8.32 2.31
CA GLU A 74 -9.73 8.52 1.48
C GLU A 74 -10.87 9.19 2.26
N LEU A 75 -11.15 8.71 3.47
CA LEU A 75 -12.15 9.32 4.35
C LEU A 75 -11.82 10.77 4.71
N ASN A 76 -10.55 11.07 5.02
CA ASN A 76 -10.12 12.44 5.30
C ASN A 76 -10.31 13.36 4.09
N LYS A 77 -10.00 12.87 2.89
CA LYS A 77 -10.23 13.62 1.66
C LYS A 77 -11.72 13.91 1.45
N GLU A 78 -12.58 12.91 1.67
CA GLU A 78 -14.03 13.10 1.57
C GLU A 78 -14.57 14.09 2.61
N ILE A 79 -14.03 14.05 3.83
CA ILE A 79 -14.35 15.01 4.90
C ILE A 79 -13.93 16.43 4.48
N ASP A 80 -12.74 16.60 3.92
CA ASP A 80 -12.25 17.91 3.46
C ASP A 80 -13.10 18.47 2.31
N GLU A 81 -13.47 17.62 1.34
CA GLU A 81 -14.37 18.00 0.23
C GLU A 81 -15.75 18.40 0.74
N LYS A 82 -16.30 17.65 1.70
CA LYS A 82 -17.58 17.97 2.35
C LYS A 82 -17.50 19.24 3.18
N ASN A 83 -16.41 19.47 3.91
CA ASN A 83 -16.19 20.69 4.69
C ASN A 83 -16.06 21.91 3.78
N HIS A 84 -15.34 21.79 2.67
CA HIS A 84 -15.26 22.88 1.68
C HIS A 84 -16.63 23.18 1.06
N SER A 85 -17.38 22.15 0.71
CA SER A 85 -18.74 22.30 0.17
C SER A 85 -19.67 22.95 1.20
N LYS A 86 -19.60 22.52 2.47
CA LYS A 86 -20.35 23.11 3.57
C LYS A 86 -19.99 24.57 3.78
N ALA A 87 -18.71 24.93 3.78
CA ALA A 87 -18.27 26.31 3.93
C ALA A 87 -18.74 27.20 2.75
N LYS A 88 -18.80 26.65 1.53
CA LYS A 88 -19.35 27.36 0.37
C LYS A 88 -20.85 27.63 0.54
N VAL A 89 -21.61 26.60 0.92
CA VAL A 89 -23.05 26.72 1.18
C VAL A 89 -23.33 27.67 2.34
N GLU A 90 -22.55 27.63 3.42
CA GLU A 90 -22.69 28.55 4.55
C GLU A 90 -22.47 30.01 4.14
N LYS A 91 -21.48 30.28 3.26
CA LYS A 91 -21.28 31.61 2.67
C LYS A 91 -22.47 32.03 1.82
N GLU A 92 -22.94 31.17 0.93
CA GLU A 92 -24.12 31.45 0.09
C GLU A 92 -25.36 31.73 0.95
N VAL A 93 -25.59 30.96 2.02
CA VAL A 93 -26.68 31.20 2.98
C VAL A 93 -26.49 32.53 3.70
N GLN A 94 -25.27 32.90 4.09
CA GLN A 94 -25.01 34.18 4.75
C GLN A 94 -25.27 35.35 3.81
N ASP A 95 -24.84 35.24 2.55
CA ASP A 95 -25.06 36.29 1.56
C ASP A 95 -26.54 36.41 1.20
N LEU A 96 -27.25 35.29 1.01
CA LEU A 96 -28.70 35.29 0.83
C LEU A 96 -29.44 35.89 2.04
N LYS A 97 -28.99 35.63 3.27
CA LYS A 97 -29.58 36.25 4.46
C LYS A 97 -29.41 37.77 4.47
N LYS A 98 -28.23 38.29 4.09
CA LYS A 98 -28.03 39.73 3.92
C LYS A 98 -28.95 40.30 2.85
N ASP A 99 -29.08 39.61 1.72
CA ASP A 99 -29.97 40.03 0.65
C ASP A 99 -31.44 40.07 1.13
N VAL A 100 -31.88 39.11 1.95
CA VAL A 100 -33.22 39.13 2.58
C VAL A 100 -33.38 40.26 3.59
N GLU A 101 -32.35 40.56 4.40
CA GLU A 101 -32.39 41.69 5.33
C GLU A 101 -32.55 43.03 4.60
N LYS A 102 -31.87 43.18 3.45
CA LYS A 102 -31.96 44.34 2.57
C LYS A 102 -33.36 44.55 1.97
N ILE A 103 -34.22 43.53 1.90
CA ILE A 103 -35.60 43.68 1.39
C ILE A 103 -36.43 44.63 2.27
N ASN A 104 -36.10 44.74 3.57
CA ASN A 104 -36.83 45.61 4.49
C ASN A 104 -36.45 47.10 4.37
N ASP A 105 -35.40 47.42 3.60
CA ASP A 105 -34.94 48.78 3.35
C ASP A 105 -35.13 49.10 1.85
N GLU A 106 -35.86 50.19 1.56
CA GLU A 106 -36.31 50.55 0.22
C GLU A 106 -35.13 50.87 -0.72
N GLU A 107 -34.06 51.47 -0.20
CA GLU A 107 -32.85 51.81 -0.97
C GLU A 107 -32.00 50.55 -1.24
N ALA A 108 -31.90 49.66 -0.25
CA ALA A 108 -31.15 48.41 -0.38
C ALA A 108 -31.89 47.37 -1.27
N LEU A 109 -33.22 47.42 -1.32
CA LEU A 109 -34.03 46.62 -2.23
C LEU A 109 -33.79 47.01 -3.70
N LEU A 110 -33.70 48.31 -4.00
CA LEU A 110 -33.39 48.80 -5.34
C LEU A 110 -32.01 48.33 -5.82
N GLU A 111 -31.00 48.38 -4.95
CA GLU A 111 -29.66 47.84 -5.23
C GLU A 111 -29.69 46.34 -5.54
N LEU A 112 -30.46 45.56 -4.78
CA LEU A 112 -30.62 44.12 -4.96
C LEU A 112 -31.30 43.79 -6.31
N VAL A 113 -32.37 44.50 -6.65
CA VAL A 113 -33.08 44.32 -7.93
C VAL A 113 -32.18 44.67 -9.10
N GLU A 114 -31.40 45.76 -9.01
CA GLU A 114 -30.42 46.12 -10.03
C GLU A 114 -29.38 45.02 -10.23
N LYS A 115 -28.83 44.48 -9.13
CA LYS A 115 -27.86 43.38 -9.17
C LYS A 115 -28.44 42.14 -9.86
N ILE A 116 -29.65 41.73 -9.50
CA ILE A 116 -30.32 40.58 -10.13
C ILE A 116 -30.54 40.84 -11.62
N ALA A 117 -30.96 42.05 -12.00
CA ALA A 117 -31.18 42.42 -13.39
C ALA A 117 -29.89 42.33 -14.23
N ARG A 118 -28.76 42.80 -13.69
CA ARG A 118 -27.43 42.70 -14.31
C ARG A 118 -26.99 41.25 -14.47
N GLU A 119 -27.19 40.42 -13.46
CA GLU A 119 -26.73 39.03 -13.47
C GLU A 119 -27.54 38.14 -14.42
N GLN A 120 -28.88 38.23 -14.33
CA GLN A 120 -29.82 37.37 -15.05
C GLN A 120 -30.07 37.85 -16.48
N TYR A 121 -30.30 39.14 -16.69
CA TYR A 121 -30.65 39.70 -17.98
C TYR A 121 -29.46 40.32 -18.72
N LYS A 122 -28.25 40.24 -18.15
CA LYS A 122 -27.03 40.86 -18.71
C LYS A 122 -27.20 42.35 -19.01
N MET A 123 -28.01 43.03 -18.20
CA MET A 123 -28.22 44.48 -18.27
C MET A 123 -27.01 45.22 -17.70
N VAL A 124 -26.79 46.45 -18.17
CA VAL A 124 -25.68 47.32 -17.73
C VAL A 124 -26.19 48.73 -17.45
N LYS A 125 -25.44 49.52 -16.67
CA LYS A 125 -25.83 50.91 -16.37
C LYS A 125 -25.81 51.75 -17.64
N PRO A 126 -26.59 52.85 -17.70
CA PRO A 126 -26.39 53.88 -18.70
C PRO A 126 -24.91 54.32 -18.63
N ASN A 127 -24.20 54.26 -19.75
CA ASN A 127 -22.75 54.54 -19.90
C ASN A 127 -21.77 53.37 -19.66
N GLU A 128 -22.25 52.14 -19.47
CA GLU A 128 -21.39 50.94 -19.48
C GLU A 128 -21.49 50.22 -20.84
N THR A 129 -20.35 49.82 -21.42
CA THR A 129 -20.30 49.09 -22.70
C THR A 129 -20.04 47.60 -22.46
N ILE A 130 -20.87 46.72 -23.01
CA ILE A 130 -20.68 45.27 -22.95
C ILE A 130 -19.68 44.84 -24.03
N TYR A 131 -18.60 44.16 -23.65
CA TYR A 131 -17.69 43.50 -24.57
C TYR A 131 -18.01 42.01 -24.64
N ILE A 132 -18.25 41.49 -25.84
CA ILE A 132 -18.50 40.07 -26.09
C ILE A 132 -17.36 39.54 -26.97
N ASP A 133 -16.60 38.58 -26.47
CA ASP A 133 -15.56 37.88 -27.23
C ASP A 133 -16.23 36.93 -28.24
N LYS A 134 -16.11 37.25 -29.53
CA LYS A 134 -16.72 36.49 -30.64
C LYS A 134 -16.12 35.08 -30.76
N ASN A 135 -14.87 34.90 -30.40
CA ASN A 135 -14.14 33.63 -30.57
C ASN A 135 -14.43 32.62 -29.45
N LYS A 136 -15.10 33.06 -28.37
CA LYS A 136 -15.40 32.24 -27.19
C LYS A 136 -16.89 32.11 -26.90
N ASN A 137 -17.76 32.54 -27.82
CA ASN A 137 -19.21 32.56 -27.61
C ASN A 137 -19.94 31.65 -28.62
N ASP A 138 -20.68 30.69 -28.10
CA ASP A 138 -21.46 29.72 -28.89
C ASP A 138 -22.81 30.29 -29.40
N ASN A 139 -23.12 31.55 -29.08
CA ASN A 139 -24.35 32.21 -29.54
C ASN A 139 -24.29 32.52 -31.04
N LYS A 140 -25.06 31.73 -31.82
CA LYS A 140 -25.22 31.89 -33.28
C LYS A 140 -25.68 33.28 -33.73
N LEU A 141 -26.35 34.05 -32.87
CA LEU A 141 -26.80 35.41 -33.17
C LEU A 141 -25.65 36.43 -33.25
N ILE A 142 -24.50 36.14 -32.63
CA ILE A 142 -23.35 37.06 -32.55
C ILE A 142 -22.28 36.72 -33.59
N GLN A 143 -22.32 35.50 -34.14
CA GLN A 143 -21.32 34.96 -35.07
C GLN A 143 -21.29 35.64 -36.46
N GLY A 144 -22.24 36.51 -36.79
CA GLY A 144 -22.32 37.20 -38.10
C GLY A 144 -22.40 38.73 -38.02
N ILE A 145 -22.06 39.34 -36.89
CA ILE A 145 -22.16 40.80 -36.70
C ILE A 145 -20.74 41.42 -36.80
N GLY A 146 -20.48 42.18 -37.87
CA GLY A 146 -19.24 42.91 -38.16
C GLY A 146 -18.61 42.53 -39.52
N LEU A 147 -17.91 43.46 -40.16
CA LEU A 147 -17.16 43.22 -41.40
C LEU A 147 -16.00 42.27 -41.12
N GLU A 148 -15.95 41.14 -41.84
CA GLU A 148 -14.91 40.11 -41.72
C GLU A 148 -13.52 40.58 -42.20
N GLU A 149 -13.43 41.77 -42.82
CA GLU A 149 -12.21 42.32 -43.41
C GLU A 149 -11.19 42.89 -42.40
N GLU A 150 -11.49 42.94 -41.10
CA GLU A 150 -10.57 43.51 -40.09
C GLU A 150 -9.71 42.48 -39.32
N LEU A 151 -9.82 41.18 -39.63
CA LEU A 151 -9.09 40.12 -38.92
C LEU A 151 -7.74 39.72 -39.56
N GLU A 152 -7.30 40.41 -40.62
CA GLU A 152 -6.08 40.08 -41.38
C GLU A 152 -4.86 41.00 -41.14
N ASN A 153 -4.78 41.74 -40.02
CA ASN A 153 -3.56 42.45 -39.62
C ASN A 153 -3.04 42.06 -38.23
#